data_AF-A0A7J4R3T3-F1
#
_entry.id   AF-A0A7J4R3T3-F1
#
_cell.length_a   1.000
_cell.length_b   1.000
_cell.length_c   1.000
_cell.angle_alpha   90.00
_cell.angle_beta   90.00
_cell.angle_gamma   90.00
#
_symmetry.space_group_name_H-M   'P 1'
#
loop_
_entity.id
_entity.type
_entity.pdbx_description
1 polymer ?
#
loop_
_entity_poly.entity_id
_entity_poly.type
_entity_poly.pdbx_seq_one_letter_code
_entity_poly.pdbx_strand_id
1 'polypeptide(L)'
;MPVQPVSANEEDSTLEAREAQAEFLPDIETTRLTWRNIATTDGLLLDQLKMATYEIHRSDNGRFYQNSMTTETIIVDKIPACFMNDLNEDCSGKVHSILYEPSPGAQRNVYYAIVTVLRDGTRTESANIGYSQTMPGHIEVVAPSVAPEQFNASYDVANMSTVFTWRPACPGNNFYHTLYEHNEPATRATWGEIDKTIVTNFIPASASKYSIYWANQSVEREIYYTLTCYYPAYNDGQYSSPAMEDTRLHSGNTLASPLVEDNQAPRYGGSLSAQFNLDATQTILQWSQTTQPEADKIRIYHATNPIVSLEQSGVQLLAELDSTSVEFIHHLPADWMLTSYYAVGLVD
;
A
#
# COMPACT_ATOMS: atom_id res chain seq x y z
N MET A 1 2.78 39.60 -26.38
CA MET A 1 2.83 39.15 -27.80
C MET A 1 2.01 37.88 -27.87
N PRO A 2 0.97 37.78 -28.73
CA PRO A 2 0.31 36.52 -28.97
C PRO A 2 1.31 35.59 -29.68
N VAL A 3 1.51 34.38 -29.16
CA VAL A 3 2.30 33.35 -29.83
C VAL A 3 1.49 32.93 -31.05
N GLN A 4 1.95 33.26 -32.26
CA GLN A 4 1.37 32.69 -33.48
C GLN A 4 1.49 31.15 -33.37
N PRO A 5 0.46 30.38 -33.75
CA PRO A 5 0.63 28.95 -33.91
C PRO A 5 1.68 28.75 -35.00
N VAL A 6 2.88 28.33 -34.61
CA VAL A 6 3.90 27.93 -35.57
C VAL A 6 3.36 26.64 -36.18
N SER A 7 2.96 26.66 -37.45
CA SER A 7 2.52 25.43 -38.12
C SER A 7 3.65 24.41 -38.03
N ALA A 8 3.43 23.32 -37.31
CA ALA A 8 4.43 22.27 -37.20
C ALA A 8 4.65 21.65 -38.57
N ASN A 9 5.88 21.31 -38.90
CA ASN A 9 6.11 20.38 -40.00
C ASN A 9 5.57 19.02 -39.56
N GLU A 10 4.52 18.52 -40.19
CA GLU A 10 3.96 17.20 -39.87
C GLU A 10 4.75 16.06 -40.53
N GLU A 11 5.65 16.37 -41.48
CA GLU A 11 6.60 15.44 -42.10
C GLU A 11 7.97 15.57 -41.40
N ASP A 12 8.01 15.24 -40.12
CA ASP A 12 9.17 15.39 -39.23
C ASP A 12 9.75 14.03 -38.85
N SER A 13 10.94 13.74 -39.37
CA SER A 13 11.65 12.47 -39.10
C SER A 13 12.13 12.32 -37.66
N THR A 14 12.10 13.38 -36.86
CA THR A 14 12.40 13.29 -35.42
C THR A 14 11.20 12.74 -34.62
N LEU A 15 10.00 12.73 -35.22
CA LEU A 15 8.76 12.29 -34.59
C LEU A 15 8.44 13.06 -33.29
N GLU A 16 8.87 14.31 -33.21
CA GLU A 16 8.61 15.18 -32.05
C GLU A 16 7.09 15.31 -31.83
N ALA A 17 6.65 15.21 -30.57
CA ALA A 17 5.25 15.40 -30.21
C ALA A 17 4.73 16.80 -30.58
N ARG A 18 3.41 16.93 -30.76
CA ARG A 18 2.74 18.19 -31.10
C ARG A 18 1.76 18.60 -30.03
N GLU A 19 1.54 19.91 -29.95
CA GLU A 19 0.47 20.53 -29.15
C GLU A 19 0.47 20.09 -27.67
N ALA A 20 1.66 20.05 -27.07
CA ALA A 20 1.81 19.83 -25.64
C ALA A 20 1.11 20.94 -24.83
N GLN A 21 0.14 20.55 -24.01
CA GLN A 21 -0.66 21.45 -23.18
C GLN A 21 -0.80 20.87 -21.77
N ALA A 22 -0.76 21.74 -20.76
CA ALA A 22 -0.94 21.38 -19.36
C ALA A 22 -2.04 22.23 -18.73
N GLU A 23 -2.90 21.59 -17.94
CA GLU A 23 -4.00 22.23 -17.22
C GLU A 23 -4.11 21.64 -15.81
N PHE A 24 -3.94 22.48 -14.79
CA PHE A 24 -4.18 22.13 -13.40
C PHE A 24 -5.66 22.19 -13.13
N LEU A 25 -6.16 21.11 -12.54
CA LEU A 25 -7.50 20.96 -12.03
C LEU A 25 -7.48 21.19 -10.52
N PRO A 26 -7.88 22.38 -10.01
CA PRO A 26 -7.78 22.70 -8.59
C PRO A 26 -8.67 21.80 -7.71
N ASP A 27 -9.84 21.39 -8.21
CA ASP A 27 -10.81 20.59 -7.45
C ASP A 27 -10.27 19.21 -7.04
N ILE A 28 -9.37 18.67 -7.85
CA ILE A 28 -8.71 17.38 -7.61
C ILE A 28 -7.19 17.52 -7.50
N GLU A 29 -6.67 18.75 -7.35
CA GLU A 29 -5.24 19.06 -7.23
C GLU A 29 -4.32 18.25 -8.17
N THR A 30 -4.72 18.11 -9.44
CA THR A 30 -4.04 17.25 -10.42
C THR A 30 -3.80 18.01 -11.71
N THR A 31 -2.64 17.83 -12.32
CA THR A 31 -2.31 18.41 -13.63
C THR A 31 -2.64 17.40 -14.72
N ARG A 32 -3.52 17.79 -15.64
CA ARG A 32 -3.76 17.07 -16.89
C ARG A 32 -2.77 17.56 -17.94
N LEU A 33 -1.95 16.66 -18.45
CA LEU A 33 -1.09 16.91 -19.59
C LEU A 33 -1.70 16.25 -20.83
N THR A 34 -1.70 16.94 -21.96
CA THR A 34 -2.12 16.43 -23.26
C THR A 34 -1.08 16.76 -24.32
N TRP A 35 -0.94 15.89 -25.30
CA TRP A 35 -0.14 16.11 -26.51
C TRP A 35 -0.68 15.18 -27.60
N ARG A 36 -0.20 15.33 -28.83
CA ARG A 36 -0.55 14.41 -29.93
C ARG A 36 0.67 13.99 -30.73
N ASN A 37 0.50 12.91 -31.47
CA ASN A 37 1.44 12.50 -32.50
C ASN A 37 1.47 13.51 -33.65
N ILE A 38 2.51 13.43 -34.48
CA ILE A 38 2.49 14.08 -35.80
C ILE A 38 1.32 13.56 -36.64
N ALA A 39 0.71 14.44 -37.42
CA ALA A 39 -0.44 14.15 -38.28
C ALA A 39 0.02 14.02 -39.73
N THR A 40 0.54 12.84 -40.08
CA THR A 40 1.11 12.51 -41.40
C THR A 40 0.36 11.35 -42.09
N THR A 41 0.54 11.24 -43.40
CA THR A 41 0.11 10.07 -44.20
C THR A 41 1.29 9.20 -44.66
N ASP A 42 2.53 9.57 -44.30
CA ASP A 42 3.73 8.79 -44.61
C ASP A 42 3.75 7.49 -43.78
N GLY A 43 3.64 6.36 -44.48
CA GLY A 43 3.66 5.04 -43.87
C GLY A 43 4.95 4.74 -43.09
N LEU A 44 6.10 5.27 -43.52
CA LEU A 44 7.38 5.04 -42.84
C LEU A 44 7.43 5.76 -41.50
N LEU A 45 6.97 7.01 -41.42
CA LEU A 45 6.91 7.77 -40.17
C LEU A 45 5.91 7.13 -39.20
N LEU A 46 4.77 6.66 -39.71
CA LEU A 46 3.76 5.97 -38.89
C LEU A 46 4.26 4.61 -38.37
N ASP A 47 4.99 3.86 -39.19
CA ASP A 47 5.63 2.61 -38.75
C ASP A 47 6.68 2.86 -37.66
N GLN A 48 7.42 3.98 -37.74
CA GLN A 48 8.35 4.38 -36.69
C GLN A 48 7.62 4.82 -35.41
N LEU A 49 6.52 5.58 -35.51
CA LEU A 49 5.70 5.97 -34.36
C LEU A 49 5.14 4.74 -33.61
N LYS A 50 4.72 3.69 -34.34
CA LYS A 50 4.27 2.42 -33.74
C LYS A 50 5.34 1.69 -32.93
N MET A 51 6.61 2.03 -33.14
CA MET A 51 7.75 1.49 -32.41
C MET A 51 8.36 2.49 -31.41
N ALA A 52 7.85 3.71 -31.36
CA ALA A 52 8.35 4.79 -30.50
C ALA A 52 7.53 4.90 -29.21
N THR A 53 8.16 5.46 -28.17
CA THR A 53 7.51 5.77 -26.91
C THR A 53 7.78 7.20 -26.49
N TYR A 54 6.90 7.79 -25.67
CA TYR A 54 7.09 9.08 -25.06
C TYR A 54 7.63 8.98 -23.63
N GLU A 55 8.49 9.93 -23.29
CA GLU A 55 9.01 10.23 -21.95
C GLU A 55 8.60 11.67 -21.60
N ILE A 56 8.07 11.88 -20.39
CA ILE A 56 7.57 13.18 -19.96
C ILE A 56 8.46 13.72 -18.87
N HIS A 57 8.98 14.91 -19.09
CA HIS A 57 9.78 15.65 -18.14
C HIS A 57 9.00 16.80 -17.50
N ARG A 58 9.23 17.04 -16.21
CA ARG A 58 8.68 18.16 -15.43
C ARG A 58 9.79 18.93 -14.75
N SER A 59 9.73 20.27 -14.80
CA SER A 59 10.69 21.15 -14.13
C SER A 59 10.05 22.48 -13.72
N ASP A 60 10.50 23.05 -12.60
CA ASP A 60 10.20 24.42 -12.17
C ASP A 60 11.30 25.43 -12.56
N ASN A 61 12.37 24.98 -13.22
CA ASN A 61 13.52 25.81 -13.61
C ASN A 61 13.36 26.50 -14.97
N GLY A 62 12.14 26.54 -15.52
CA GLY A 62 11.88 27.18 -16.81
C GLY A 62 11.84 26.20 -17.98
N ARG A 63 12.20 26.72 -19.16
CA ARG A 63 12.23 26.00 -20.43
C ARG A 63 13.18 24.78 -20.38
N PHE A 64 12.80 23.71 -21.08
CA PHE A 64 13.70 22.58 -21.32
C PHE A 64 14.70 22.85 -22.46
N TYR A 65 15.94 22.45 -22.21
CA TYR A 65 17.02 22.35 -23.18
C TYR A 65 17.53 20.91 -23.19
N GLN A 66 18.29 20.52 -24.21
CA GLN A 66 18.79 19.14 -24.35
C GLN A 66 19.54 18.64 -23.10
N ASN A 67 20.23 19.52 -22.38
CA ASN A 67 20.98 19.21 -21.16
C ASN A 67 20.15 19.27 -19.86
N SER A 68 18.91 19.77 -19.89
CA SER A 68 18.03 19.86 -18.70
C SER A 68 17.04 18.70 -18.60
N MET A 69 17.01 17.82 -19.61
CA MET A 69 16.22 16.60 -19.63
C MET A 69 17.09 15.46 -19.06
N THR A 70 17.02 15.27 -17.75
CA THR A 70 17.76 14.25 -16.99
C THR A 70 16.80 13.20 -16.45
N THR A 71 17.33 12.11 -15.88
CA THR A 71 16.52 11.09 -15.21
C THR A 71 15.72 11.63 -14.03
N GLU A 72 16.18 12.71 -13.39
CA GLU A 72 15.49 13.32 -12.23
C GLU A 72 14.27 14.15 -12.63
N THR A 73 14.21 14.61 -13.89
CA THR A 73 13.06 15.38 -14.37
C THR A 73 11.97 14.51 -14.96
N ILE A 74 12.22 13.21 -15.19
CA ILE A 74 11.22 12.26 -15.70
C ILE A 74 10.12 12.05 -14.67
N ILE A 75 8.87 12.23 -15.08
CA ILE A 75 7.69 11.89 -14.28
C ILE A 75 7.00 10.62 -14.76
N VAL A 76 7.08 10.32 -16.07
CA VAL A 76 6.51 9.13 -16.69
C VAL A 76 7.36 8.77 -17.92
N ASP A 77 7.59 7.48 -18.16
CA ASP A 77 8.30 6.97 -19.32
C ASP A 77 7.51 5.86 -20.05
N LYS A 78 8.02 5.46 -21.23
CA LYS A 78 7.54 4.30 -22.00
C LYS A 78 6.07 4.35 -22.39
N ILE A 79 5.51 5.54 -22.58
CA ILE A 79 4.14 5.70 -23.08
C ILE A 79 4.14 5.37 -24.58
N PRO A 80 3.48 4.31 -25.07
CA PRO A 80 3.50 3.98 -26.49
C PRO A 80 2.90 5.12 -27.33
N ALA A 81 3.61 5.59 -28.35
CA ALA A 81 3.08 6.64 -29.22
C ALA A 81 1.88 6.11 -30.03
N CYS A 82 1.96 4.86 -30.47
CA CYS A 82 0.87 4.05 -31.02
C CYS A 82 1.05 2.59 -30.62
N PHE A 83 -0.01 1.79 -30.72
CA PHE A 83 0.13 0.33 -30.65
C PHE A 83 0.42 -0.25 -32.03
N MET A 84 1.12 -1.38 -32.08
CA MET A 84 1.51 -2.04 -33.34
C MET A 84 0.32 -2.43 -34.21
N ASN A 85 -0.84 -2.68 -33.60
CA ASN A 85 -2.09 -3.03 -34.26
C ASN A 85 -2.98 -1.82 -34.59
N ASP A 86 -2.60 -0.59 -34.20
CA ASP A 86 -3.34 0.62 -34.55
C ASP A 86 -3.31 0.82 -36.08
N LEU A 87 -4.43 1.25 -36.66
CA LEU A 87 -4.44 1.65 -38.06
C LEU A 87 -3.60 2.93 -38.22
N ASN A 88 -3.07 3.14 -39.43
CA ASN A 88 -2.25 4.31 -39.74
C ASN A 88 -3.03 5.63 -39.50
N GLU A 89 -4.32 5.63 -39.82
CA GLU A 89 -5.22 6.77 -39.57
C GLU A 89 -5.51 7.03 -38.09
N ASP A 90 -5.51 5.99 -37.25
CA ASP A 90 -5.69 6.13 -35.79
C ASP A 90 -4.41 6.62 -35.11
N CYS A 91 -3.24 6.22 -35.65
CA CYS A 91 -1.94 6.59 -35.13
C CYS A 91 -1.55 8.03 -35.51
N SER A 92 -1.93 8.45 -36.71
CA SER A 92 -1.71 9.82 -37.20
C SER A 92 -2.51 10.82 -36.37
N GLY A 93 -1.81 11.78 -35.75
CA GLY A 93 -2.46 12.80 -34.92
C GLY A 93 -3.10 12.26 -33.63
N LYS A 94 -2.82 11.01 -33.23
CA LYS A 94 -3.35 10.40 -32.00
C LYS A 94 -3.08 11.29 -30.80
N VAL A 95 -4.11 11.59 -30.02
CA VAL A 95 -4.02 12.39 -28.81
C VAL A 95 -3.74 11.49 -27.61
N HIS A 96 -2.83 11.94 -26.76
CA HIS A 96 -2.46 11.31 -25.50
C HIS A 96 -2.81 12.23 -24.33
N SER A 97 -3.07 11.63 -23.17
CA SER A 97 -3.25 12.36 -21.94
C SER A 97 -2.75 11.58 -20.74
N ILE A 98 -2.18 12.29 -19.77
CA ILE A 98 -1.87 11.76 -18.45
C ILE A 98 -2.39 12.70 -17.36
N LEU A 99 -2.57 12.14 -16.17
CA LEU A 99 -2.81 12.87 -14.95
C LEU A 99 -1.55 12.78 -14.08
N TYR A 100 -1.05 13.93 -13.65
CA TYR A 100 0.10 14.05 -12.75
C TYR A 100 -0.34 14.70 -11.44
N GLU A 101 -0.01 14.07 -10.32
CA GLU A 101 -0.32 14.57 -8.99
C GLU A 101 0.89 15.32 -8.42
N PRO A 102 0.86 16.67 -8.32
CA PRO A 102 1.99 17.41 -7.76
C PRO A 102 2.09 17.19 -6.26
N SER A 103 3.31 17.31 -5.73
CA SER A 103 3.55 17.18 -4.29
C SER A 103 2.77 18.24 -3.49
N PRO A 104 2.21 17.87 -2.31
CA PRO A 104 1.43 18.78 -1.50
C PRO A 104 2.24 19.95 -0.95
N GLY A 105 1.55 21.07 -0.67
CA GLY A 105 2.14 22.24 -0.03
C GLY A 105 3.03 23.10 -0.92
N ALA A 106 2.81 23.04 -2.23
CA ALA A 106 3.62 23.76 -3.19
C ALA A 106 2.77 24.64 -4.10
N GLN A 107 3.21 25.89 -4.28
CA GLN A 107 2.82 26.73 -5.39
C GLN A 107 4.01 26.85 -6.32
N ARG A 108 3.95 26.23 -7.50
CA ARG A 108 5.06 26.20 -8.46
C ARG A 108 4.59 26.61 -9.84
N ASN A 109 5.45 27.31 -10.55
CA ASN A 109 5.30 27.53 -11.98
C ASN A 109 6.16 26.49 -12.71
N VAL A 110 5.52 25.52 -13.35
CA VAL A 110 6.18 24.35 -13.92
C VAL A 110 6.03 24.29 -15.43
N TYR A 111 6.95 23.56 -16.04
CA TYR A 111 7.05 23.35 -17.46
C TYR A 111 7.09 21.84 -17.71
N TYR A 112 6.52 21.43 -18.84
CA TYR A 112 6.49 20.05 -19.27
C TYR A 112 7.13 19.92 -20.65
N ALA A 113 7.90 18.86 -20.86
CA ALA A 113 8.45 18.47 -22.15
C ALA A 113 8.12 17.00 -22.43
N ILE A 114 7.72 16.71 -23.67
CA ILE A 114 7.44 15.38 -24.17
C ILE A 114 8.57 15.01 -25.12
N VAL A 115 9.33 13.99 -24.78
CA VAL A 115 10.47 13.50 -25.56
C VAL A 115 10.06 12.21 -26.26
N THR A 116 10.31 12.11 -27.56
CA THR A 116 10.11 10.86 -28.29
C THR A 116 11.36 10.02 -28.18
N VAL A 117 11.20 8.76 -27.78
CA VAL A 117 12.24 7.74 -27.73
C VAL A 117 11.99 6.76 -28.87
N LEU A 118 12.93 6.69 -29.81
CA LEU A 118 12.88 5.81 -30.97
C LEU A 118 13.25 4.37 -30.59
N ARG A 119 12.99 3.42 -31.49
CA ARG A 119 13.22 1.99 -31.28
C ARG A 119 14.68 1.64 -30.92
N ASP A 120 15.63 2.40 -31.43
CA ASP A 120 17.06 2.22 -31.16
C ASP A 120 17.50 2.85 -29.82
N GLY A 121 16.56 3.44 -29.06
CA GLY A 121 16.79 4.12 -27.80
C GLY A 121 17.24 5.57 -27.95
N THR A 122 17.38 6.07 -29.18
CA THR A 122 17.70 7.49 -29.40
C THR A 122 16.51 8.38 -29.05
N ARG A 123 16.80 9.60 -28.61
CA ARG A 123 15.81 10.58 -28.15
C ARG A 123 15.75 11.74 -29.16
N THR A 124 14.58 12.37 -29.30
CA THR A 124 14.47 13.67 -29.98
C THR A 124 15.45 14.67 -29.39
N GLU A 125 16.23 15.34 -30.24
CA GLU A 125 17.34 16.20 -29.83
C GLU A 125 16.90 17.44 -29.04
N SER A 126 15.66 17.91 -29.22
CA SER A 126 15.14 19.09 -28.53
C SER A 126 13.62 19.02 -28.35
N ALA A 127 13.13 19.54 -27.22
CA ALA A 127 11.72 19.82 -27.02
C ALA A 127 11.42 21.28 -27.38
N ASN A 128 10.67 21.50 -28.46
CA ASN A 128 10.40 22.82 -28.99
C ASN A 128 9.13 23.42 -28.37
N ILE A 129 9.20 24.73 -28.09
CA ILE A 129 8.09 25.50 -27.51
C ILE A 129 6.90 25.50 -28.47
N GLY A 130 5.72 25.18 -27.95
CA GLY A 130 4.48 25.13 -28.74
C GLY A 130 4.33 23.86 -29.57
N TYR A 131 5.32 22.97 -29.52
CA TYR A 131 5.26 21.62 -30.08
C TYR A 131 5.22 20.61 -28.95
N SER A 132 6.38 20.09 -28.56
CA SER A 132 6.52 19.07 -27.52
C SER A 132 6.82 19.66 -26.14
N GLN A 133 6.91 20.98 -26.01
CA GLN A 133 7.11 21.67 -24.74
C GLN A 133 6.01 22.69 -24.47
N THR A 134 5.49 22.72 -23.24
CA THR A 134 4.54 23.73 -22.79
C THR A 134 5.20 25.10 -22.64
N MET A 135 4.49 26.15 -23.08
CA MET A 135 4.81 27.55 -22.76
C MET A 135 3.57 28.43 -22.94
N PRO A 136 3.28 29.41 -22.06
CA PRO A 136 4.02 29.78 -20.84
C PRO A 136 4.01 28.68 -19.76
N GLY A 137 4.82 28.87 -18.72
CA GLY A 137 4.79 28.00 -17.55
C GLY A 137 3.40 27.95 -16.93
N HIS A 138 3.09 26.80 -16.36
CA HIS A 138 1.80 26.47 -15.81
C HIS A 138 1.85 26.46 -14.28
N ILE A 139 0.87 27.12 -13.63
CA ILE A 139 0.86 27.26 -12.17
C ILE A 139 0.09 26.10 -11.55
N GLU A 140 0.77 25.35 -10.69
CA GLU A 140 0.20 24.32 -9.83
C GLU A 140 0.13 24.83 -8.40
N VAL A 141 -1.04 24.73 -7.77
CA VAL A 141 -1.28 25.17 -6.39
C VAL A 141 -1.90 24.01 -5.61
N VAL A 142 -1.07 23.32 -4.83
CA VAL A 142 -1.53 22.19 -4.00
C VAL A 142 -1.44 22.57 -2.53
N ALA A 143 -2.54 22.41 -1.79
CA ALA A 143 -2.56 22.69 -0.37
C ALA A 143 -1.60 21.75 0.39
N PRO A 144 -0.98 22.18 1.50
CA PRO A 144 -0.20 21.29 2.35
C PRO A 144 -0.99 20.06 2.78
N SER A 145 -0.31 18.91 2.91
CA SER A 145 -0.92 17.71 3.47
C SER A 145 -1.16 17.94 4.96
N VAL A 146 -2.37 17.63 5.39
CA VAL A 146 -2.84 17.75 6.78
C VAL A 146 -3.20 16.35 7.26
N ALA A 147 -2.19 15.50 7.37
CA ALA A 147 -2.36 14.13 7.82
C ALA A 147 -1.15 13.70 8.65
N PRO A 148 -1.32 12.77 9.60
CA PRO A 148 -0.23 12.23 10.40
C PRO A 148 0.90 11.68 9.53
N GLU A 149 2.12 11.72 10.04
CA GLU A 149 3.26 11.13 9.34
C GLU A 149 3.75 9.88 10.07
N GLN A 150 4.42 8.98 9.34
CA GLN A 150 5.07 7.80 9.94
C GLN A 150 4.09 6.95 10.77
N PHE A 151 2.87 6.76 10.26
CA PHE A 151 1.88 5.93 10.94
C PHE A 151 2.33 4.46 10.90
N ASN A 152 2.31 3.83 12.07
CA ASN A 152 2.68 2.43 12.22
C ASN A 152 1.77 1.77 13.26
N ALA A 153 1.60 0.46 13.12
CA ALA A 153 0.80 -0.36 14.02
C ALA A 153 1.53 -1.67 14.34
N SER A 154 1.31 -2.19 15.54
CA SER A 154 1.81 -3.50 15.95
C SER A 154 0.83 -4.16 16.91
N TYR A 155 0.66 -5.48 16.77
CA TYR A 155 -0.13 -6.27 17.70
C TYR A 155 0.76 -6.80 18.85
N ASP A 156 0.33 -6.58 20.09
CA ASP A 156 0.96 -7.10 21.30
C ASP A 156 0.12 -8.26 21.85
N VAL A 157 0.58 -9.48 21.56
CA VAL A 157 -0.08 -10.74 21.96
C VAL A 157 -0.18 -10.86 23.49
N ALA A 158 0.86 -10.45 24.22
CA ALA A 158 0.91 -10.60 25.68
C ALA A 158 -0.13 -9.72 26.38
N ASN A 159 -0.38 -8.54 25.83
CA ASN A 159 -1.38 -7.60 26.35
C ASN A 159 -2.72 -7.65 25.60
N MET A 160 -2.84 -8.52 24.60
CA MET A 160 -4.00 -8.62 23.70
C MET A 160 -4.41 -7.24 23.18
N SER A 161 -3.44 -6.46 22.68
CA SER A 161 -3.68 -5.05 22.33
C SER A 161 -2.99 -4.65 21.04
N THR A 162 -3.68 -3.84 20.24
CA THR A 162 -3.08 -3.21 19.05
C THR A 162 -2.58 -1.84 19.43
N VAL A 163 -1.31 -1.57 19.11
CA VAL A 163 -0.62 -0.32 19.44
C VAL A 163 -0.32 0.44 18.16
N PHE A 164 -0.79 1.69 18.10
CA PHE A 164 -0.59 2.62 17.01
C PHE A 164 0.36 3.73 17.43
N THR A 165 1.27 4.11 16.54
CA THR A 165 2.20 5.23 16.73
C THR A 165 2.33 6.06 15.47
N TRP A 166 2.51 7.37 15.62
CA TRP A 166 2.70 8.28 14.49
C TRP A 166 3.39 9.56 14.95
N ARG A 167 3.86 10.34 13.99
CA ARG A 167 4.28 11.73 14.20
C ARG A 167 3.06 12.65 14.05
N PRO A 168 2.66 13.39 15.11
CA PRO A 168 1.50 14.28 15.04
C PRO A 168 1.72 15.40 14.02
N ALA A 169 0.72 15.64 13.17
CA ALA A 169 0.75 16.68 12.14
C ALA A 169 -0.58 17.42 11.96
N CYS A 170 -1.59 17.16 12.81
CA CYS A 170 -2.88 17.84 12.70
C CYS A 170 -2.78 19.33 13.09
N PRO A 171 -3.53 20.24 12.44
CA PRO A 171 -3.39 21.68 12.64
C PRO A 171 -4.12 22.13 13.91
N GLY A 172 -3.41 22.12 15.03
CA GLY A 172 -3.90 22.69 16.29
C GLY A 172 -5.02 21.90 16.96
N ASN A 173 -5.58 22.49 18.02
CA ASN A 173 -6.37 21.76 19.02
C ASN A 173 -7.81 21.42 18.61
N ASN A 174 -8.31 21.95 17.49
CA ASN A 174 -9.68 21.72 17.03
C ASN A 174 -9.80 20.52 16.09
N PHE A 175 -8.69 19.86 15.79
CA PHE A 175 -8.67 18.62 15.02
C PHE A 175 -8.62 17.42 15.96
N TYR A 176 -9.11 16.30 15.46
CA TYR A 176 -8.96 14.98 16.06
C TYR A 176 -8.30 14.06 15.04
N HIS A 177 -7.57 13.07 15.53
CA HIS A 177 -7.18 11.96 14.68
C HIS A 177 -8.36 10.99 14.55
N THR A 178 -8.62 10.55 13.32
CA THR A 178 -9.58 9.50 13.02
C THR A 178 -8.87 8.26 12.54
N LEU A 179 -9.10 7.15 13.25
CA LEU A 179 -8.57 5.84 12.94
C LEU A 179 -9.66 5.03 12.23
N TYR A 180 -9.33 4.56 11.03
CA TYR A 180 -10.15 3.67 10.22
C TYR A 180 -9.52 2.30 10.14
N GLU A 181 -10.36 1.27 10.08
CA GLU A 181 -9.96 -0.09 9.70
C GLU A 181 -10.65 -0.51 8.39
N HIS A 182 -9.95 -1.28 7.57
CA HIS A 182 -10.41 -1.71 6.25
C HIS A 182 -9.64 -2.97 5.79
N ASN A 183 -10.21 -3.73 4.85
CA ASN A 183 -9.69 -5.03 4.41
C ASN A 183 -8.81 -4.95 3.15
N GLU A 184 -8.67 -3.76 2.56
CA GLU A 184 -7.97 -3.54 1.29
C GLU A 184 -6.99 -2.37 1.43
N PRO A 185 -5.83 -2.37 0.76
CA PRO A 185 -4.87 -1.28 0.88
C PRO A 185 -5.48 0.07 0.47
N ALA A 186 -5.41 1.05 1.36
CA ALA A 186 -5.93 2.39 1.12
C ALA A 186 -4.92 3.25 0.35
N THR A 187 -5.38 3.82 -0.75
CA THR A 187 -4.66 4.81 -1.56
C THR A 187 -5.58 5.99 -1.81
N ARG A 188 -5.04 7.11 -2.30
CA ARG A 188 -5.86 8.25 -2.74
C ARG A 188 -6.98 7.83 -3.71
N ALA A 189 -6.66 6.95 -4.65
CA ALA A 189 -7.59 6.48 -5.68
C ALA A 189 -8.66 5.53 -5.10
N THR A 190 -8.27 4.65 -4.18
CA THR A 190 -9.17 3.62 -3.63
C THR A 190 -9.96 4.10 -2.41
N TRP A 191 -9.51 5.16 -1.72
CA TRP A 191 -10.10 5.60 -0.45
C TRP A 191 -11.60 5.88 -0.53
N GLY A 192 -12.08 6.45 -1.65
CA GLY A 192 -13.50 6.72 -1.86
C GLY A 192 -14.36 5.47 -2.07
N GLU A 193 -13.75 4.38 -2.52
CA GLU A 193 -14.44 3.17 -2.97
C GLU A 193 -14.41 2.06 -1.92
N ILE A 194 -13.34 1.96 -1.13
CA ILE A 194 -13.20 0.90 -0.13
C ILE A 194 -14.21 1.03 1.02
N ASP A 195 -14.71 -0.12 1.44
CA ASP A 195 -15.43 -0.27 2.69
C ASP A 195 -14.47 -0.08 3.86
N LYS A 196 -14.82 0.86 4.74
CA LYS A 196 -14.00 1.27 5.88
C LYS A 196 -14.87 1.57 7.07
N THR A 197 -14.38 1.17 8.25
CA THR A 197 -15.07 1.37 9.51
C THR A 197 -14.29 2.36 10.36
N ILE A 198 -14.97 3.36 10.93
CA ILE A 198 -14.36 4.24 11.93
C ILE A 198 -14.20 3.45 13.22
N VAL A 199 -12.95 3.23 13.63
CA VAL A 199 -12.63 2.66 14.94
C VAL A 199 -12.83 3.72 16.02
N THR A 200 -12.29 4.93 15.78
CA THR A 200 -12.47 6.09 16.66
C THR A 200 -12.13 7.38 15.91
N ASN A 201 -12.77 8.49 16.27
CA ASN A 201 -12.54 9.83 15.71
C ASN A 201 -12.32 10.90 16.80
N PHE A 202 -11.93 10.47 18.01
CA PHE A 202 -11.78 11.35 19.18
C PHE A 202 -10.35 11.38 19.73
N ILE A 203 -9.38 10.84 19.00
CA ILE A 203 -7.98 10.88 19.42
C ILE A 203 -7.50 12.34 19.37
N PRO A 204 -6.97 12.93 20.46
CA PRO A 204 -6.53 14.32 20.45
C PRO A 204 -5.48 14.61 19.37
N ALA A 205 -5.51 15.80 18.74
CA ALA A 205 -4.52 16.21 17.73
C ALA A 205 -3.06 16.20 18.22
N SER A 206 -2.82 16.31 19.53
CA SER A 206 -1.47 16.25 20.11
C SER A 206 -0.99 14.84 20.45
N ALA A 207 -1.86 13.82 20.36
CA ALA A 207 -1.49 12.44 20.62
C ALA A 207 -0.58 11.91 19.50
N SER A 208 0.39 11.07 19.88
CA SER A 208 1.30 10.35 18.98
C SER A 208 1.20 8.83 19.14
N LYS A 209 0.31 8.37 20.02
CA LYS A 209 0.09 6.97 20.35
C LYS A 209 -1.37 6.72 20.69
N TYR A 210 -1.89 5.57 20.28
CA TYR A 210 -3.20 5.07 20.68
C TYR A 210 -3.15 3.54 20.78
N SER A 211 -4.02 2.95 21.59
CA SER A 211 -4.09 1.50 21.75
C SER A 211 -5.53 1.02 21.84
N ILE A 212 -5.80 -0.12 21.19
CA ILE A 212 -7.06 -0.85 21.29
C ILE A 212 -6.79 -2.11 22.11
N TYR A 213 -7.69 -2.43 23.04
CA TYR A 213 -7.58 -3.62 23.90
C TYR A 213 -8.64 -4.66 23.49
N TRP A 214 -8.19 -5.88 23.24
CA TRP A 214 -9.00 -7.00 22.76
C TRP A 214 -9.28 -8.06 23.82
N ALA A 215 -8.96 -7.81 25.09
CA ALA A 215 -9.04 -8.81 26.17
C ALA A 215 -10.42 -9.49 26.35
N ASN A 216 -11.50 -8.87 25.88
CA ASN A 216 -12.87 -9.41 25.95
C ASN A 216 -13.42 -9.86 24.58
N GLN A 217 -12.58 -9.92 23.55
CA GLN A 217 -12.96 -10.23 22.18
C GLN A 217 -12.04 -11.32 21.63
N SER A 218 -12.62 -12.22 20.84
CA SER A 218 -11.87 -13.19 20.05
C SER A 218 -11.53 -12.53 18.72
N VAL A 219 -10.25 -12.30 18.46
CA VAL A 219 -9.74 -11.59 17.27
C VAL A 219 -8.76 -12.52 16.57
N GLU A 220 -8.98 -12.70 15.27
CA GLU A 220 -8.14 -13.47 14.34
C GLU A 220 -8.43 -12.86 12.97
N ARG A 221 -7.58 -11.93 12.55
CA ARG A 221 -7.78 -11.17 11.31
C ARG A 221 -6.50 -10.55 10.77
N GLU A 222 -6.52 -10.30 9.47
CA GLU A 222 -5.53 -9.54 8.74
C GLU A 222 -6.20 -8.24 8.25
N ILE A 223 -5.80 -7.08 8.78
CA ILE A 223 -6.54 -5.82 8.59
C ILE A 223 -5.61 -4.62 8.38
N TYR A 224 -6.01 -3.68 7.53
CA TYR A 224 -5.30 -2.43 7.31
C TYR A 224 -5.87 -1.31 8.18
N TYR A 225 -5.02 -0.35 8.51
CA TYR A 225 -5.40 0.83 9.27
C TYR A 225 -4.99 2.12 8.54
N THR A 226 -5.83 3.15 8.64
CA THR A 226 -5.55 4.51 8.15
C THR A 226 -5.85 5.52 9.25
N LEU A 227 -4.96 6.49 9.42
CA LEU A 227 -5.10 7.58 10.38
C LEU A 227 -5.18 8.92 9.65
N THR A 228 -6.21 9.71 9.87
CA THR A 228 -6.38 11.04 9.24
C THR A 228 -6.52 12.14 10.29
N CYS A 229 -6.49 13.40 9.86
CA CYS A 229 -6.86 14.53 10.70
C CYS A 229 -8.26 15.02 10.31
N TYR A 230 -9.19 14.93 11.25
CA TYR A 230 -10.58 15.32 11.09
C TYR A 230 -10.90 16.59 11.89
N TYR A 231 -11.41 17.59 11.19
CA TYR A 231 -12.01 18.79 11.77
C TYR A 231 -13.53 18.61 11.77
N PRO A 232 -14.18 18.57 12.94
CA PRO A 232 -15.62 18.38 13.01
C PRO A 232 -16.38 19.57 12.44
N ALA A 233 -17.56 19.30 11.87
CA ALA A 233 -18.48 20.37 11.52
C ALA A 233 -18.87 21.17 12.77
N TYR A 234 -18.91 22.49 12.62
CA TYR A 234 -19.31 23.40 13.68
C TYR A 234 -20.58 24.16 13.26
N ASN A 235 -21.55 24.28 14.17
CA ASN A 235 -22.72 25.12 13.95
C ASN A 235 -23.26 25.64 15.29
N ASP A 236 -23.28 26.96 15.47
CA ASP A 236 -23.84 27.63 16.66
C ASP A 236 -25.12 28.43 16.38
N GLY A 237 -25.69 28.27 15.18
CA GLY A 237 -26.88 29.00 14.72
C GLY A 237 -26.58 30.37 14.11
N GLN A 238 -25.35 30.90 14.25
CA GLN A 238 -24.90 32.14 13.59
C GLN A 238 -23.78 31.88 12.58
N TYR A 239 -22.91 30.93 12.87
CA TYR A 239 -21.83 30.47 12.01
C TYR A 239 -21.93 28.96 11.84
N SER A 240 -21.71 28.50 10.60
CA SER A 240 -21.59 27.08 10.30
C SER A 240 -20.33 26.84 9.45
N SER A 241 -19.59 25.80 9.79
CA SER A 241 -18.45 25.29 9.03
C SER A 241 -18.68 23.81 8.74
N PRO A 242 -18.45 23.35 7.49
CA PRO A 242 -18.48 21.93 7.20
C PRO A 242 -17.34 21.20 7.93
N ALA A 243 -17.48 19.89 8.07
CA ALA A 243 -16.38 19.03 8.48
C ALA A 243 -15.29 19.03 7.40
N MET A 244 -14.03 18.85 7.81
CA MET A 244 -12.90 18.79 6.89
C MET A 244 -11.99 17.62 7.27
N GLU A 245 -11.46 16.93 6.28
CA GLU A 245 -10.54 15.81 6.46
C GLU A 245 -9.62 15.71 5.26
N ASP A 246 -8.33 15.49 5.49
CA ASP A 246 -7.39 15.21 4.42
C ASP A 246 -7.32 13.70 4.16
N THR A 247 -7.89 13.31 3.03
CA THR A 247 -8.01 11.91 2.58
C THR A 247 -7.10 11.60 1.41
N ARG A 248 -6.13 12.48 1.10
CA ARG A 248 -5.21 12.30 -0.03
C ARG A 248 -4.13 11.24 0.25
N LEU A 249 -3.94 10.87 1.52
CA LEU A 249 -3.03 9.82 2.00
C LEU A 249 -1.55 9.97 1.58
N HIS A 250 -1.07 11.21 1.38
CA HIS A 250 0.29 11.47 0.90
C HIS A 250 1.40 11.27 1.96
N SER A 251 1.06 11.26 3.24
CA SER A 251 2.03 11.36 4.34
C SER A 251 2.47 10.02 4.95
N GLY A 252 2.08 8.90 4.33
CA GLY A 252 2.32 7.57 4.91
C GLY A 252 1.48 7.34 6.17
N ASN A 253 0.23 7.79 6.12
CA ASN A 253 -0.76 7.71 7.20
C ASN A 253 -1.68 6.50 7.07
N THR A 254 -1.31 5.53 6.24
CA THR A 254 -1.98 4.25 6.05
C THR A 254 -0.96 3.12 6.03
N LEU A 255 -1.33 1.94 6.51
CA LEU A 255 -0.46 0.78 6.49
C LEU A 255 -0.32 0.25 5.05
N ALA A 256 0.93 -0.01 4.63
CA ALA A 256 1.21 -0.59 3.31
C ALA A 256 0.97 -2.11 3.26
N SER A 257 1.11 -2.78 4.39
CA SER A 257 0.78 -4.19 4.60
C SER A 257 -0.26 -4.29 5.72
N PRO A 258 -1.13 -5.29 5.69
CA PRO A 258 -2.10 -5.46 6.76
C PRO A 258 -1.38 -5.89 8.05
N LEU A 259 -2.03 -5.61 9.18
CA LEU A 259 -1.63 -6.09 10.49
C LEU A 259 -2.37 -7.40 10.78
N VAL A 260 -1.61 -8.42 11.20
CA VAL A 260 -2.17 -9.66 11.74
C VAL A 260 -2.46 -9.45 13.22
N GLU A 261 -3.71 -9.61 13.61
CA GLU A 261 -4.19 -9.55 15.00
C GLU A 261 -4.77 -10.90 15.37
N ASP A 262 -4.11 -11.59 16.30
CA ASP A 262 -4.57 -12.89 16.77
C ASP A 262 -4.40 -13.05 18.30
N ASN A 263 -5.50 -13.30 19.00
CA ASN A 263 -5.51 -13.73 20.41
C ASN A 263 -6.22 -15.06 20.65
N GLN A 264 -6.53 -15.80 19.59
CA GLN A 264 -7.11 -17.11 19.71
C GLN A 264 -6.02 -18.15 19.91
N ALA A 265 -6.15 -18.91 21.00
CA ALA A 265 -5.36 -20.13 21.12
C ALA A 265 -5.86 -21.15 20.08
N PRO A 266 -4.96 -21.84 19.35
CA PRO A 266 -5.36 -22.90 18.45
C PRO A 266 -6.14 -23.98 19.20
N ARG A 267 -7.23 -24.47 18.60
CA ARG A 267 -8.12 -25.46 19.22
C ARG A 267 -7.83 -26.85 18.71
N TYR A 268 -7.46 -27.75 19.61
CA TYR A 268 -7.35 -29.17 19.29
C TYR A 268 -8.71 -29.87 19.39
N GLY A 269 -9.26 -30.30 18.24
CA GLY A 269 -10.57 -30.99 18.15
C GLY A 269 -10.50 -32.53 18.15
N GLY A 270 -9.32 -33.10 18.39
CA GLY A 270 -9.06 -34.53 18.23
C GLY A 270 -9.11 -35.36 19.51
N SER A 271 -8.93 -36.68 19.37
CA SER A 271 -8.72 -37.60 20.49
C SER A 271 -7.24 -37.91 20.66
N LEU A 272 -6.71 -37.72 21.88
CA LEU A 272 -5.41 -38.23 22.28
C LEU A 272 -5.57 -39.65 22.85
N SER A 273 -4.82 -40.60 22.32
CA SER A 273 -4.70 -41.95 22.85
C SER A 273 -3.27 -42.20 23.34
N ALA A 274 -3.15 -42.93 24.44
CA ALA A 274 -1.87 -43.34 25.00
C ALA A 274 -1.92 -44.85 25.25
N GLN A 275 -0.98 -45.58 24.66
CA GLN A 275 -0.86 -47.04 24.81
C GLN A 275 0.51 -47.39 25.35
N PHE A 276 0.54 -48.04 26.52
CA PHE A 276 1.78 -48.51 27.12
C PHE A 276 2.15 -49.90 26.59
N ASN A 277 3.38 -50.02 26.09
CA ASN A 277 3.99 -51.28 25.66
C ASN A 277 4.98 -51.75 26.73
N LEU A 278 4.61 -52.83 27.43
CA LEU A 278 5.41 -53.43 28.49
C LEU A 278 6.75 -53.98 27.99
N ASP A 279 6.77 -54.61 26.82
CA ASP A 279 7.96 -55.31 26.29
C ASP A 279 9.07 -54.33 25.88
N ALA A 280 8.68 -53.12 25.46
CA ALA A 280 9.60 -52.06 25.02
C ALA A 280 9.79 -50.95 26.07
N THR A 281 9.10 -51.00 27.22
CA THR A 281 9.10 -49.91 28.23
C THR A 281 8.80 -48.53 27.64
N GLN A 282 7.84 -48.47 26.72
CA GLN A 282 7.49 -47.27 25.95
C GLN A 282 6.00 -46.98 26.04
N THR A 283 5.63 -45.70 26.07
CA THR A 283 4.26 -45.26 25.82
C THR A 283 4.19 -44.64 24.45
N ILE A 284 3.31 -45.18 23.60
CA ILE A 284 3.01 -44.64 22.27
C ILE A 284 1.81 -43.70 22.42
N LEU A 285 2.02 -42.43 22.08
CA LEU A 285 0.98 -41.42 22.00
C LEU A 285 0.56 -41.27 20.54
N GLN A 286 -0.74 -41.36 20.28
CA GLN A 286 -1.30 -41.13 18.96
C GLN A 286 -2.49 -40.19 19.07
N TRP A 287 -2.56 -39.23 18.17
CA TRP A 287 -3.60 -38.22 18.15
C TRP A 287 -4.04 -37.96 16.71
N SER A 288 -5.29 -37.54 16.51
CA SER A 288 -5.75 -37.20 15.17
C SER A 288 -5.03 -35.96 14.66
N GLN A 289 -4.75 -35.92 13.35
CA GLN A 289 -4.15 -34.75 12.70
C GLN A 289 -4.93 -33.48 13.05
N THR A 290 -4.18 -32.42 13.34
CA THR A 290 -4.69 -31.08 13.58
C THR A 290 -5.56 -30.65 12.40
N THR A 291 -6.85 -30.39 12.67
CA THR A 291 -7.80 -29.94 11.65
C THR A 291 -7.72 -28.43 11.40
N GLN A 292 -6.99 -27.70 12.25
CA GLN A 292 -6.66 -26.30 12.03
C GLN A 292 -5.30 -26.22 11.31
N PRO A 293 -5.24 -25.56 10.13
CA PRO A 293 -4.02 -25.43 9.36
C PRO A 293 -2.96 -24.49 9.97
N GLU A 294 -3.26 -23.85 11.10
CA GLU A 294 -2.53 -22.68 11.61
C GLU A 294 -1.74 -22.94 12.91
N ALA A 295 -1.66 -24.18 13.38
CA ALA A 295 -0.67 -24.49 14.41
C ALA A 295 0.72 -24.60 13.76
N ASP A 296 1.68 -23.80 14.21
CA ASP A 296 3.07 -23.91 13.80
C ASP A 296 3.72 -25.17 14.37
N LYS A 297 3.42 -25.49 15.65
CA LYS A 297 4.04 -26.62 16.36
C LYS A 297 3.10 -27.35 17.31
N ILE A 298 3.45 -28.60 17.61
CA ILE A 298 2.79 -29.44 18.61
C ILE A 298 3.73 -29.66 19.80
N ARG A 299 3.24 -29.44 21.01
CA ARG A 299 3.97 -29.72 22.26
C ARG A 299 3.36 -30.89 23.01
N ILE A 300 4.20 -31.82 23.46
CA ILE A 300 3.79 -33.00 24.23
C ILE A 300 4.17 -32.81 25.68
N TYR A 301 3.18 -32.91 26.56
CA TYR A 301 3.35 -32.73 28.01
C TYR A 301 3.13 -34.04 28.76
N HIS A 302 3.82 -34.20 29.88
CA HIS A 302 3.71 -35.35 30.77
C HIS A 302 3.67 -34.92 32.23
N ALA A 303 2.89 -35.66 33.03
CA ALA A 303 2.86 -35.53 34.48
C ALA A 303 2.51 -36.86 35.15
N THR A 304 2.81 -36.96 36.46
CA THR A 304 2.39 -38.09 37.32
C THR A 304 1.01 -37.90 37.95
N ASN A 305 0.42 -36.72 37.79
CA ASN A 305 -0.93 -36.36 38.23
C ASN A 305 -1.77 -35.86 37.04
N PRO A 306 -3.11 -35.94 37.10
CA PRO A 306 -3.97 -35.40 36.06
C PRO A 306 -3.58 -33.96 35.67
N ILE A 307 -3.45 -33.71 34.37
CA ILE A 307 -3.11 -32.39 33.84
C ILE A 307 -4.37 -31.55 33.74
N VAL A 308 -4.52 -30.57 34.64
CA VAL A 308 -5.62 -29.59 34.60
C VAL A 308 -5.14 -28.19 34.21
N SER A 309 -3.83 -27.95 34.26
CA SER A 309 -3.16 -26.74 33.78
C SER A 309 -1.71 -27.08 33.38
N LEU A 310 -1.16 -26.39 32.39
CA LEU A 310 0.25 -26.52 32.02
C LEU A 310 1.19 -25.81 33.01
N GLU A 311 0.67 -24.86 33.79
CA GLU A 311 1.41 -24.14 34.84
C GLU A 311 1.48 -24.92 36.17
N GLN A 312 0.80 -26.07 36.26
CA GLN A 312 0.80 -26.85 37.49
C GLN A 312 2.17 -27.50 37.74
N SER A 313 2.58 -27.56 39.01
CA SER A 313 3.82 -28.23 39.39
C SER A 313 3.80 -29.71 39.00
N GLY A 314 4.89 -30.18 38.38
CA GLY A 314 5.06 -31.57 37.95
C GLY A 314 4.66 -31.85 36.50
N VAL A 315 4.18 -30.86 35.75
CA VAL A 315 4.05 -30.96 34.28
C VAL A 315 5.40 -30.68 33.62
N GLN A 316 5.80 -31.56 32.71
CA GLN A 316 7.05 -31.48 31.96
C GLN A 316 6.75 -31.48 30.46
N LEU A 317 7.45 -30.61 29.71
CA LEU A 317 7.48 -30.66 28.25
C LEU A 317 8.42 -31.79 27.81
N LEU A 318 7.89 -32.79 27.11
CA LEU A 318 8.64 -33.93 26.59
C LEU A 318 9.23 -33.68 25.20
N ALA A 319 8.45 -33.04 24.33
CA ALA A 319 8.84 -32.80 22.94
C ALA A 319 8.09 -31.62 22.32
N GLU A 320 8.72 -31.04 21.32
CA GLU A 320 8.13 -30.09 20.38
C GLU A 320 8.28 -30.69 18.97
N LEU A 321 7.17 -30.81 18.24
CA LEU A 321 7.03 -31.54 16.99
C LEU A 321 6.42 -30.64 15.91
N ASP A 322 6.62 -31.00 14.65
CA ASP A 322 5.96 -30.33 13.52
C ASP A 322 4.44 -30.52 13.60
N SER A 323 3.69 -29.52 13.12
CA SER A 323 2.22 -29.49 13.17
C SER A 323 1.51 -30.61 12.41
N THR A 324 2.23 -31.36 11.57
CA THR A 324 1.72 -32.54 10.84
C THR A 324 1.93 -33.85 11.60
N SER A 325 2.64 -33.82 12.72
CA SER A 325 2.91 -35.01 13.53
C SER A 325 1.63 -35.55 14.16
N VAL A 326 1.48 -36.88 14.16
CA VAL A 326 0.30 -37.59 14.71
C VAL A 326 0.69 -38.64 15.75
N GLU A 327 1.99 -38.81 16.00
CA GLU A 327 2.52 -39.84 16.88
C GLU A 327 3.77 -39.36 17.62
N PHE A 328 3.92 -39.80 18.88
CA PHE A 328 5.12 -39.63 19.68
C PHE A 328 5.37 -40.85 20.57
N ILE A 329 6.63 -41.28 20.66
CA ILE A 329 7.03 -42.42 21.49
C ILE A 329 7.80 -41.90 22.71
N HIS A 330 7.19 -41.99 23.88
CA HIS A 330 7.83 -41.67 25.14
C HIS A 330 8.49 -42.91 25.75
N HIS A 331 9.80 -42.84 25.96
CA HIS A 331 10.56 -43.92 26.63
C HIS A 331 10.52 -43.72 28.13
N LEU A 332 10.00 -44.71 28.85
CA LEU A 332 9.92 -44.68 30.31
C LEU A 332 11.15 -45.36 30.93
N PRO A 333 11.59 -44.92 32.12
CA PRO A 333 12.59 -45.66 32.90
C PRO A 333 12.11 -47.09 33.20
N ALA A 334 13.06 -48.02 33.29
CA ALA A 334 12.77 -49.46 33.49
C ALA A 334 12.03 -49.77 34.82
N ASP A 335 11.99 -48.81 35.75
CA ASP A 335 11.38 -48.89 37.07
C ASP A 335 10.12 -48.00 37.23
N TRP A 336 9.55 -47.50 36.13
CA TRP A 336 8.37 -46.64 36.19
C TRP A 336 7.11 -47.40 36.64
N MET A 337 6.63 -47.14 37.87
CA MET A 337 5.44 -47.78 38.46
C MET A 337 4.25 -46.83 38.69
N LEU A 338 4.31 -45.61 38.15
CA LEU A 338 3.29 -44.57 38.37
C LEU A 338 2.37 -44.41 37.16
N THR A 339 1.14 -43.98 37.42
CA THR A 339 0.22 -43.55 36.35
C THR A 339 0.78 -42.30 35.67
N SER A 340 0.89 -42.34 34.35
CA SER A 340 1.31 -41.20 33.53
C SER A 340 0.10 -40.53 32.89
N TYR A 341 0.10 -39.20 32.92
CA TYR A 341 -0.89 -38.37 32.25
C TYR A 341 -0.18 -37.58 31.15
N TYR A 342 -0.81 -37.51 29.98
CA TYR A 342 -0.27 -36.83 28.82
C TYR A 342 -1.25 -35.78 28.31
N ALA A 343 -0.71 -34.69 27.78
CA ALA A 343 -1.48 -33.66 27.10
C ALA A 343 -0.77 -33.22 25.83
N VAL A 344 -1.55 -32.82 24.83
CA VAL A 344 -1.06 -32.23 23.58
C VAL A 344 -1.45 -30.76 23.60
N GLY A 345 -0.48 -29.87 23.43
CA GLY A 345 -0.69 -28.44 23.23
C GLY A 345 -0.36 -28.04 21.79
N LEU A 346 -1.09 -27.08 21.26
CA LEU A 346 -0.81 -26.44 19.99
C LEU A 346 -0.13 -25.09 20.25
N VAL A 347 0.81 -24.74 19.40
CA VAL A 347 1.51 -23.46 19.43
C VAL A 347 1.39 -22.86 18.04
N ASP A 348 1.00 -21.60 18.01
CA ASP A 348 1.07 -20.68 16.88
C ASP A 348 2.11 -19.60 17.22
#